data_AF-A0A4C1U817-F1
#
_entry.id   AF-A0A4C1U817-F1
#
_cell.length_a   1.000
_cell.length_b   1.000
_cell.length_c   1.000
_cell.angle_alpha   90.00
_cell.angle_beta   90.00
_cell.angle_gamma   90.00
#
_symmetry.space_group_name_H-M   'P 1'
#
loop_
_entity.id
_entity.type
_entity.pdbx_description
1 polymer ?
#
loop_
_entity_poly.entity_id
_entity_poly.type
_entity_poly.pdbx_seq_one_letter_code
_entity_poly.pdbx_strand_id
1 'polypeptide(L)'
;MDTERSYTIDPVNEKDVEEIMNLLRRTFYVEEPMNAAVGLCSEGADACPDLDEYCSSAMLSGLSFKVVSDEGQIVSVIISGDYHPTQKLQTGQEEESIDEIDRGAEGPKLESGRDRNRYKKRPDLRAGQRPT
;
A
#
# COMPACT_ATOMS: atom_id res chain seq x y z
N MET A 1 -37.11 7.44 15.28
CA MET A 1 -36.42 8.31 16.24
C MET A 1 -34.95 8.01 16.05
N ASP A 2 -34.24 8.84 15.30
CA ASP A 2 -32.79 8.73 15.22
C ASP A 2 -32.25 9.22 16.57
N THR A 3 -31.85 8.28 17.42
CA THR A 3 -31.06 8.59 18.61
C THR A 3 -29.75 9.17 18.11
N GLU A 4 -29.49 10.43 18.45
CA GLU A 4 -28.24 11.11 18.13
C GLU A 4 -27.11 10.40 18.88
N ARG A 5 -26.41 9.49 18.20
CA ARG A 5 -25.30 8.73 18.77
C ARG A 5 -24.05 9.60 18.77
N SER A 6 -23.43 9.72 19.94
CA SER A 6 -22.15 10.40 20.10
C SER A 6 -21.00 9.44 19.79
N TYR A 7 -19.97 9.94 19.12
CA TYR A 7 -18.77 9.20 18.80
C TYR A 7 -17.52 10.04 19.08
N THR A 8 -16.45 9.40 19.52
CA THR A 8 -15.12 10.00 19.62
C THR A 8 -14.15 9.30 18.68
N ILE A 9 -13.13 10.04 18.24
CA ILE A 9 -12.04 9.48 17.43
C ILE A 9 -10.78 9.55 18.29
N ASP A 10 -10.18 8.40 18.54
CA ASP A 10 -9.00 8.27 19.38
C ASP A 10 -7.89 7.54 18.61
N PRO A 11 -6.60 7.82 18.90
CA PRO A 11 -5.50 6.99 18.40
C PRO A 11 -5.66 5.53 18.86
N VAL A 12 -5.24 4.59 18.01
CA VAL A 12 -5.15 3.18 18.36
C VAL A 12 -3.98 2.95 19.32
N ASN A 13 -4.20 2.16 20.38
CA ASN A 13 -3.16 1.73 21.32
C ASN A 13 -3.10 0.20 21.38
N GLU A 14 -2.05 -0.35 22.00
CA GLU A 14 -1.82 -1.80 22.14
C GLU A 14 -3.01 -2.55 22.75
N LYS A 15 -3.66 -1.95 23.76
CA LYS A 15 -4.84 -2.53 24.42
C LYS A 15 -6.07 -2.70 23.52
N ASP A 16 -6.10 -1.98 22.39
CA ASP A 16 -7.24 -1.94 21.48
C ASP A 16 -7.13 -3.00 20.38
N VAL A 17 -5.92 -3.56 20.17
CA VAL A 17 -5.60 -4.44 19.04
C VAL A 17 -6.52 -5.65 18.98
N GLU A 18 -6.74 -6.34 20.10
CA GLU A 18 -7.58 -7.55 20.11
C GLU A 18 -9.04 -7.25 19.74
N GLU A 19 -9.60 -6.16 20.25
CA GLU A 19 -10.96 -5.73 19.94
C GLU A 19 -11.09 -5.34 18.46
N ILE A 20 -10.12 -4.60 17.93
CA ILE A 20 -10.09 -4.21 16.51
C ILE A 20 -9.94 -5.43 15.61
N MET A 21 -9.06 -6.39 15.94
CA MET A 21 -8.89 -7.62 15.17
C MET A 21 -10.19 -8.43 15.11
N ASN A 22 -10.92 -8.50 16.22
CA ASN A 22 -12.24 -9.14 16.25
C ASN A 22 -13.28 -8.42 15.38
N LEU A 23 -13.23 -7.09 15.30
CA LEU A 23 -14.09 -6.30 14.41
C LEU A 23 -13.76 -6.57 12.93
N LEU A 24 -12.47 -6.59 12.56
CA LEU A 24 -12.03 -6.82 11.18
C LEU A 24 -12.42 -8.21 10.66
N ARG A 25 -12.23 -9.25 11.49
CA ARG A 25 -12.58 -10.64 11.13
C ARG A 25 -14.07 -10.82 10.84
N ARG A 26 -14.93 -10.03 11.50
CA ARG A 26 -16.39 -10.09 11.33
C ARG A 26 -16.91 -9.22 10.19
N THR A 27 -16.14 -8.20 9.79
CA THR A 27 -16.58 -7.19 8.80
C THR A 27 -15.65 -7.22 7.59
N PHE A 28 -14.53 -6.49 7.65
CA PHE A 28 -13.59 -6.29 6.55
C PHE A 28 -13.14 -7.59 5.86
N TYR A 29 -12.86 -8.66 6.61
CA TYR A 29 -12.36 -9.90 6.00
C TYR A 29 -13.40 -10.61 5.13
N VAL A 30 -14.69 -10.44 5.46
CA VAL A 30 -15.81 -11.05 4.75
C VAL A 30 -16.33 -10.13 3.65
N GLU A 31 -16.35 -8.83 3.88
CA GLU A 31 -16.97 -7.84 2.98
C GLU A 31 -16.01 -7.27 1.92
N GLU A 32 -14.68 -7.34 2.12
CA GLU A 32 -13.72 -6.78 1.17
C GLU A 32 -13.72 -7.57 -0.15
N PRO A 33 -13.89 -6.90 -1.32
CA PRO A 33 -14.09 -7.57 -2.60
C PRO A 33 -12.99 -8.54 -3.01
N MET A 34 -11.72 -8.23 -2.73
CA MET A 34 -10.60 -9.10 -3.08
C MET A 34 -10.57 -10.35 -2.18
N ASN A 35 -10.76 -10.19 -0.87
CA ASN A 35 -10.86 -11.28 0.09
C ASN A 35 -12.01 -12.23 -0.26
N ALA A 36 -13.17 -11.68 -0.62
CA ALA A 36 -14.32 -12.46 -1.07
C ALA A 36 -14.04 -13.20 -2.39
N ALA A 37 -13.37 -12.56 -3.35
CA ALA A 37 -13.07 -13.15 -4.65
C ALA A 37 -12.12 -14.34 -4.57
N VAL A 38 -11.18 -14.34 -3.63
CA VAL A 38 -10.22 -15.44 -3.43
C VAL A 38 -10.64 -16.43 -2.33
N GLY A 39 -11.77 -16.19 -1.67
CA GLY A 39 -12.26 -17.04 -0.57
C GLY A 39 -11.36 -17.01 0.66
N LEU A 40 -10.68 -15.88 0.92
CA LEU A 40 -9.65 -15.77 1.95
C LEU A 40 -10.21 -16.03 3.36
N CYS A 41 -11.44 -15.58 3.62
CA CYS A 41 -12.08 -15.63 4.93
C CYS A 41 -13.58 -15.95 4.80
N SER A 42 -13.92 -17.04 4.12
CA SER A 42 -15.30 -17.56 4.06
C SER A 42 -15.76 -18.13 5.42
N GLU A 43 -17.08 -18.14 5.68
CA GLU A 43 -17.66 -18.71 6.90
C GLU A 43 -17.10 -20.10 7.21
N GLY A 44 -16.31 -20.21 8.29
CA GLY A 44 -15.70 -21.46 8.75
C GLY A 44 -14.24 -21.69 8.33
N ALA A 45 -13.62 -20.79 7.56
CA ALA A 45 -12.17 -20.80 7.34
C ALA A 45 -11.45 -20.10 8.51
N ASP A 46 -10.43 -20.76 9.06
CA ASP A 46 -9.58 -20.20 10.10
C ASP A 46 -8.95 -18.88 9.66
N ALA A 47 -8.79 -17.95 10.60
CA ALA A 47 -8.19 -16.64 10.38
C ALA A 47 -6.90 -16.75 9.55
N CYS A 48 -6.74 -15.91 8.53
CA CYS A 48 -5.51 -15.83 7.74
C CYS A 48 -4.40 -15.21 8.61
N PRO A 49 -3.39 -15.99 9.06
CA PRO A 49 -2.40 -15.49 10.02
C PRO A 49 -1.58 -14.32 9.46
N ASP A 50 -1.27 -14.36 8.16
CA ASP A 50 -0.53 -13.31 7.47
C ASP A 50 -1.31 -11.99 7.43
N LEU A 51 -2.64 -12.08 7.22
CA LEU A 51 -3.51 -10.89 7.23
C LEU A 51 -3.66 -10.35 8.65
N ASP A 52 -3.74 -11.23 9.66
CA ASP A 52 -3.77 -10.84 11.06
C ASP A 52 -2.48 -10.11 11.48
N GLU A 53 -1.32 -10.65 11.09
CA GLU A 53 0.00 -10.05 11.34
C GLU A 53 0.15 -8.71 10.62
N TYR A 54 -0.27 -8.63 9.37
CA TYR A 54 -0.24 -7.37 8.60
C TYR A 54 -1.11 -6.29 9.25
N CYS A 55 -2.36 -6.62 9.59
CA CYS A 55 -3.26 -5.65 10.22
C CYS A 55 -2.74 -5.21 11.59
N SER A 56 -2.30 -6.14 12.43
CA SER A 56 -1.83 -5.82 13.79
C SER A 56 -0.53 -5.01 13.81
N SER A 57 0.42 -5.32 12.92
CA SER A 57 1.66 -4.53 12.79
C SER A 57 1.40 -3.10 12.29
N ALA A 58 0.51 -2.92 11.32
CA ALA A 58 0.17 -1.60 10.78
C ALA A 58 -0.60 -0.71 11.79
N MET A 59 -1.40 -1.30 12.69
CA MET A 59 -2.17 -0.56 13.70
C MET A 59 -1.29 0.26 14.66
N LEU A 60 -0.13 -0.29 15.02
CA LEU A 60 0.73 0.29 16.07
C LEU A 60 1.80 1.26 15.51
N SER A 61 1.70 1.64 14.23
CA SER A 61 2.55 2.66 13.59
C SER A 61 2.32 4.09 14.14
N GLY A 62 1.29 4.29 14.97
CA GLY A 62 0.89 5.60 15.48
C GLY A 62 0.09 6.44 14.48
N LEU A 63 -0.24 5.89 13.31
CA LEU A 63 -1.02 6.56 12.26
C LEU A 63 -2.47 6.04 12.15
N SER A 64 -2.84 5.09 12.99
CA SER A 64 -4.16 4.45 12.99
C SER A 64 -5.07 5.07 14.05
N PHE A 65 -6.35 5.20 13.71
CA PHE A 65 -7.37 5.80 14.56
C PHE A 65 -8.58 4.86 14.69
N LYS A 66 -9.22 4.89 15.85
CA LYS A 66 -10.46 4.16 16.12
C LYS A 66 -11.59 5.13 16.40
N VAL A 67 -12.81 4.72 16.09
CA VAL A 67 -14.04 5.41 16.47
C VAL A 67 -14.65 4.65 17.62
N VAL A 68 -14.97 5.36 18.70
CA VAL A 68 -15.53 4.80 19.93
C VAL A 68 -16.94 5.36 20.16
N SER A 69 -17.89 4.51 20.54
CA SER A 69 -19.23 4.95 20.96
C SER A 69 -19.21 5.59 22.35
N ASP A 70 -20.32 6.23 22.72
CA ASP A 70 -20.58 6.70 24.10
C ASP A 70 -20.55 5.59 25.15
N GLU A 71 -20.82 4.35 24.76
CA GLU A 71 -20.69 3.14 25.60
C GLU A 71 -19.24 2.63 25.73
N GLY A 72 -18.28 3.26 25.03
CA GLY A 72 -16.87 2.88 25.06
C GLY A 72 -16.51 1.72 24.12
N GLN A 73 -17.39 1.35 23.18
CA GLN A 73 -17.15 0.26 22.23
C GLN A 73 -16.47 0.77 20.96
N ILE A 74 -15.51 0.02 20.42
CA ILE A 74 -14.90 0.34 19.13
C ILE A 74 -15.87 -0.04 18.01
N VAL A 75 -16.36 0.97 17.29
CA VAL A 75 -17.34 0.78 16.19
C VAL A 75 -16.70 0.76 14.82
N SER A 76 -15.51 1.36 14.68
CA SER A 76 -14.79 1.43 13.41
C SER A 76 -13.30 1.72 13.64
N VAL A 77 -12.47 1.39 12.66
CA VAL A 77 -11.03 1.66 12.66
C VAL A 77 -10.57 2.16 11.29
N ILE A 78 -9.60 3.05 11.29
CA ILE A 78 -8.80 3.45 10.14
C ILE A 78 -7.39 2.95 10.41
N ILE A 79 -6.91 2.01 9.60
CA ILE A 79 -5.56 1.45 9.70
C ILE A 79 -4.70 2.13 8.65
N SER A 80 -3.60 2.75 9.09
CA SER A 80 -2.65 3.43 8.22
C SER A 80 -1.24 2.92 8.49
N GLY A 81 -0.49 2.63 7.43
CA GLY A 81 0.94 2.35 7.51
C GLY A 81 1.76 3.59 7.16
N ASP A 82 2.98 3.66 7.68
CA ASP A 82 4.00 4.58 7.20
C ASP A 82 4.76 3.94 6.03
N TYR A 83 4.98 4.70 4.96
CA TYR A 83 5.76 4.26 3.82
C TYR A 83 7.09 5.01 3.78
N HIS A 84 8.20 4.28 3.87
CA HIS A 84 9.53 4.84 3.69
C HIS A 84 10.17 4.34 2.40
N PRO A 85 10.50 5.22 1.42
CA PRO A 85 10.99 4.81 0.09
C PRO A 85 12.27 3.98 0.06
N THR A 86 13.05 3.97 1.15
CA THR A 86 14.33 3.25 1.26
C THR A 86 14.22 1.94 2.05
N GLN A 87 13.05 1.58 2.56
CA GLN A 87 12.84 0.23 3.10
C GLN A 87 12.90 -0.76 1.93
N LYS A 88 13.93 -1.61 1.94
CA LYS A 88 13.95 -2.77 1.07
C LYS A 88 12.72 -3.60 1.42
N LEU A 89 11.76 -3.69 0.50
CA LEU A 89 10.67 -4.66 0.60
C LEU A 89 11.33 -6.01 0.81
N GLN A 90 11.06 -6.67 1.94
CA GLN A 90 11.42 -8.08 2.11
C GLN A 90 10.45 -8.92 1.28
N THR A 91 10.48 -8.74 -0.04
CA THR A 91 10.01 -9.75 -0.98
C THR A 91 11.04 -10.86 -0.97
N GLY A 92 10.63 -12.07 -0.58
CA GLY A 92 11.44 -13.28 -0.58
C GLY A 92 11.81 -13.76 -1.99
N GLN A 93 12.51 -12.94 -2.76
CA GLN A 93 13.29 -13.36 -3.91
C GLN A 93 14.58 -12.54 -3.90
N GLU A 94 15.71 -13.24 -3.83
CA GLU A 94 17.04 -12.68 -3.98
C GLU A 94 17.11 -11.94 -5.33
N GLU A 95 17.17 -10.61 -5.29
CA GLU A 95 17.55 -9.83 -6.47
C GLU A 95 19.03 -10.08 -6.72
N GLU A 96 19.36 -10.99 -7.64
CA GLU A 96 20.67 -11.01 -8.28
C GLU A 96 20.88 -9.65 -8.96
N SER A 97 21.93 -8.94 -8.55
CA SER A 97 22.35 -7.69 -9.18
C SER A 97 22.73 -7.95 -10.63
N ILE A 98 21.98 -7.35 -11.57
CA ILE A 98 22.37 -7.27 -12.98
C ILE A 98 23.46 -6.21 -13.11
N ASP A 99 24.69 -6.50 -12.68
CA ASP A 99 25.84 -5.59 -12.85
C ASP A 99 27.10 -6.28 -13.39
N GLU A 100 27.04 -7.55 -13.83
CA GLU A 100 28.20 -8.21 -14.47
C GLU A 100 27.88 -9.02 -15.74
N ILE A 101 27.03 -8.49 -16.63
CA ILE A 101 26.95 -8.98 -18.02
C ILE A 101 27.31 -7.86 -19.00
N ASP A 102 28.54 -7.33 -18.92
CA ASP A 102 29.12 -6.58 -20.05
C ASP A 102 30.65 -6.58 -20.09
N ARG A 103 31.30 -7.76 -20.02
CA ARG A 103 32.70 -7.90 -20.44
C ARG A 103 32.94 -9.25 -21.11
N GLY A 104 32.65 -9.35 -22.40
CA GLY A 104 33.02 -10.55 -23.15
C GLY A 104 32.53 -10.67 -24.59
N ALA A 105 32.43 -9.58 -25.36
CA ALA A 105 32.28 -9.71 -26.82
C ALA A 105 33.02 -8.56 -27.53
N GLU A 106 34.32 -8.76 -27.77
CA GLU A 106 35.05 -7.94 -28.73
C GLU A 106 34.53 -8.24 -30.15
N GLY A 107 33.60 -7.40 -30.63
CA GLY A 107 33.26 -7.28 -32.05
C GLY A 107 34.19 -6.27 -32.75
N PRO A 108 34.47 -6.41 -34.06
CA PRO A 108 35.48 -5.63 -34.74
C PRO A 108 35.05 -4.19 -35.06
N LYS A 109 36.06 -3.30 -35.08
CA LYS A 109 36.03 -1.84 -35.23
C LYS A 109 35.33 -1.31 -36.49
N LEU A 110 34.68 -0.13 -36.36
CA LEU A 110 34.49 0.83 -37.47
C LEU A 110 34.79 2.26 -37.00
N GLU A 111 35.64 2.94 -37.76
CA GLU A 111 36.16 4.29 -37.52
C GLU A 111 35.18 5.42 -37.89
N SER A 112 35.47 6.59 -37.30
CA SER A 112 35.33 7.94 -37.84
C SER A 112 34.03 8.71 -37.58
N GLY A 113 34.18 9.96 -37.13
CA GLY A 113 33.18 11.00 -37.37
C GLY A 113 32.68 11.79 -36.16
N ARG A 114 33.45 12.81 -35.75
CA ARG A 114 33.05 14.14 -35.26
C ARG A 114 31.68 14.38 -34.59
N ASP A 115 31.81 15.09 -33.47
CA ASP A 115 31.02 16.24 -32.99
C ASP A 115 29.91 16.01 -31.95
N ARG A 116 30.31 16.22 -30.69
CA ARG A 116 29.45 16.46 -29.52
C ARG A 116 28.99 17.91 -29.54
N ASN A 117 27.87 18.23 -30.20
CA ASN A 117 27.07 19.40 -29.81
C ASN A 117 25.67 19.42 -30.44
N ARG A 118 24.62 19.10 -29.67
CA ARG A 118 23.27 19.63 -29.94
C ARG A 118 22.31 19.56 -28.75
N TYR A 119 22.63 20.26 -27.66
CA TYR A 119 21.58 20.77 -26.78
C TYR A 119 20.89 21.94 -27.47
N LYS A 120 19.72 21.75 -28.09
CA LYS A 120 18.74 22.83 -28.31
C LYS A 120 17.28 22.32 -28.30
N LYS A 121 16.58 22.73 -27.24
CA LYS A 121 15.20 23.23 -27.16
C LYS A 121 14.04 22.29 -27.55
N ARG A 122 13.29 21.88 -26.52
CA ARG A 122 11.86 21.52 -26.63
C ARG A 122 11.04 22.75 -27.03
N PRO A 123 10.08 22.64 -27.97
CA PRO A 123 9.03 23.63 -28.12
C PRO A 123 7.75 23.19 -27.39
N ASP A 124 7.37 24.07 -26.49
CA ASP A 124 6.09 24.33 -25.84
C ASP A 124 4.92 24.39 -26.85
N LEU A 125 3.91 23.54 -26.65
CA LEU A 125 2.67 23.55 -27.42
C LEU A 125 1.54 24.17 -26.57
N ARG A 126 1.18 25.42 -26.91
CA ARG A 126 -0.05 26.09 -26.47
C ARG A 126 -1.12 26.00 -27.56
N ALA A 127 -2.33 25.66 -27.11
CA ALA A 127 -3.66 26.17 -27.49
C ALA A 127 -4.05 26.32 -28.97
N GLY A 128 -5.08 25.54 -29.36
CA GLY A 128 -6.32 26.09 -29.91
C GLY A 128 -6.61 25.84 -31.40
N GLN A 129 -7.64 25.01 -31.67
CA GLN A 129 -8.74 25.33 -32.60
C GLN A 129 -9.81 24.23 -32.56
N ARG A 130 -11.08 24.63 -32.39
CA ARG A 130 -12.28 23.79 -32.56
C ARG A 130 -12.71 23.84 -34.03
N PRO A 131 -13.11 22.73 -34.66
CA PRO A 131 -13.77 22.78 -35.96
C PRO A 131 -15.29 22.97 -35.79
N THR A 132 -15.85 23.76 -36.71
CA THR A 132 -17.28 23.96 -36.99
C THR A 132 -17.89 22.76 -37.69
#